data_AF-A0AAV3S973-F1
#
_entry.id   AF-A0AAV3S973-F1
#
_cell.length_a   1.000
_cell.length_b   1.000
_cell.length_c   1.000
_cell.angle_alpha   90.00
_cell.angle_beta   90.00
_cell.angle_gamma   90.00
#
_symmetry.space_group_name_H-M   'P 1'
#
loop_
_entity.id
_entity.type
_entity.pdbx_description
1 polymer ?
#
loop_
_entity_poly.entity_id
_entity_poly.type
_entity_poly.pdbx_seq_one_letter_code
_entity_poly.pdbx_strand_id
1 'polypeptide(L)'
;MQFVDRHTNPSRLDGDIQPLIEAMLYNRRIFDADQNDPPFVTEAVKYRRERQQRRQTSAYTGSDEFVENIIDLFGFDPLDFQVESWQTVDELDRERQSSETSKAAVFSAPTGFGKTEAFLGPLYQLLREDRQGSTAIVYPSRALLQDQLGRVLEHIHQINSALLNPQTASG
;
A
#
# COMPACT_ATOMS: atom_id res chain seq x y z
N MET A 1 -1.30 14.28 -18.95
CA MET A 1 -1.91 14.30 -17.59
C MET A 1 -3.17 15.13 -17.69
N GLN A 2 -4.34 14.59 -17.33
CA GLN A 2 -5.60 15.33 -17.50
C GLN A 2 -6.24 15.51 -16.12
N PHE A 3 -6.49 16.77 -15.76
CA PHE A 3 -7.31 17.08 -14.61
C PHE A 3 -8.77 17.02 -15.05
N VAL A 4 -9.60 16.43 -14.20
CA VAL A 4 -11.05 16.38 -14.38
C VAL A 4 -11.66 17.24 -13.29
N ASP A 5 -12.46 18.20 -13.68
CA ASP A 5 -13.21 19.09 -12.82
C ASP A 5 -14.71 19.02 -13.15
N ARG A 6 -15.52 19.80 -12.44
CA ARG A 6 -16.97 19.87 -12.62
C ARG A 6 -17.42 20.35 -14.00
N HIS A 7 -16.52 20.95 -14.80
CA HIS A 7 -16.79 21.45 -16.14
C HIS A 7 -16.27 20.53 -17.24
N THR A 8 -15.61 19.43 -16.87
CA THR A 8 -15.04 18.48 -17.80
C THR A 8 -16.14 17.66 -18.48
N ASN A 9 -16.06 17.51 -19.81
CA ASN A 9 -17.03 16.74 -20.57
C ASN A 9 -17.11 15.28 -20.05
N PRO A 10 -18.29 14.80 -19.60
CA PRO A 10 -18.46 13.46 -19.02
C PRO A 10 -18.04 12.32 -19.96
N SER A 11 -18.14 12.50 -21.28
CA SER A 11 -17.72 11.49 -22.26
C SER A 11 -16.21 11.19 -22.27
N ARG A 12 -15.42 11.96 -21.51
CA ARG A 12 -13.97 11.74 -21.31
C ARG A 12 -13.67 10.78 -20.16
N LEU A 13 -14.66 10.40 -19.38
CA LEU A 13 -14.54 9.47 -18.25
C LEU A 13 -14.94 8.06 -18.68
N ASP A 14 -14.37 7.07 -18.01
CA ASP A 14 -14.85 5.70 -18.16
C ASP A 14 -16.19 5.57 -17.40
N GLY A 15 -17.16 4.87 -17.99
CA GLY A 15 -18.53 4.83 -17.47
C GLY A 15 -18.61 4.25 -16.06
N ASP A 16 -17.73 3.29 -15.76
CA ASP A 16 -17.70 2.59 -14.47
C ASP A 16 -17.19 3.46 -13.30
N ILE A 17 -16.37 4.48 -13.59
CA ILE A 17 -15.76 5.35 -12.57
C ILE A 17 -16.38 6.74 -12.54
N GLN A 18 -17.16 7.11 -13.56
CA GLN A 18 -17.81 8.40 -13.65
C GLN A 18 -18.61 8.74 -12.38
N PRO A 19 -19.45 7.83 -11.82
CA PRO A 19 -20.19 8.12 -10.60
C PRO A 19 -19.29 8.43 -9.39
N LEU A 20 -18.12 7.78 -9.31
CA LEU A 20 -17.17 8.00 -8.23
C LEU A 20 -16.46 9.36 -8.35
N ILE A 21 -16.04 9.71 -9.57
CA ILE A 21 -15.39 11.01 -9.84
C ILE A 21 -16.39 12.15 -9.62
N GLU A 22 -17.63 11.99 -10.06
CA GLU A 22 -18.71 12.96 -9.79
C GLU A 22 -18.95 13.11 -8.29
N ALA A 23 -19.07 11.99 -7.55
CA ALA A 23 -19.25 12.05 -6.09
C ALA A 23 -18.12 12.80 -5.38
N MET A 24 -16.86 12.64 -5.83
CA MET A 24 -15.72 13.39 -5.29
C MET A 24 -15.77 14.89 -5.62
N LEU A 25 -16.12 15.25 -6.85
CA LEU A 25 -16.16 16.64 -7.33
C LEU A 25 -17.35 17.44 -6.78
N TYR A 26 -18.46 16.78 -6.48
CA TYR A 26 -19.68 17.38 -5.94
C TYR A 26 -19.80 17.22 -4.42
N ASN A 27 -18.80 16.61 -3.76
CA ASN A 27 -18.74 16.56 -2.31
C ASN A 27 -18.60 17.98 -1.74
N ARG A 28 -19.54 18.38 -0.88
CA ARG A 28 -19.56 19.71 -0.24
C ARG A 28 -19.18 19.61 1.22
N ARG A 29 -18.39 20.57 1.69
CA ARG A 29 -17.96 20.66 3.08
C ARG A 29 -18.97 21.52 3.86
N ILE A 30 -19.75 20.88 4.73
CA ILE A 30 -20.66 21.58 5.64
C ILE A 30 -19.91 21.87 6.93
N PHE A 31 -19.72 23.16 7.24
CA PHE A 31 -19.13 23.59 8.52
C PHE A 31 -20.20 23.91 9.56
N ASP A 32 -21.34 24.47 9.12
CA ASP A 32 -22.48 24.83 9.94
C ASP A 32 -23.78 24.38 9.27
N ALA A 33 -24.79 24.04 10.07
CA ALA A 33 -26.07 23.51 9.58
C ALA A 33 -26.86 24.51 8.71
N ASP A 34 -26.63 25.81 8.89
CA ASP A 34 -27.38 26.89 8.24
C ASP A 34 -26.65 27.47 6.99
N GLN A 35 -25.59 26.82 6.53
CA GLN A 35 -24.82 27.29 5.39
C GLN A 35 -25.55 27.00 4.07
N ASN A 36 -26.05 28.05 3.41
CA ASN A 36 -26.84 27.94 2.18
C ASN A 36 -26.07 27.45 0.94
N ASP A 37 -24.76 27.70 0.86
CA ASP A 37 -23.92 27.22 -0.25
C ASP A 37 -22.53 26.79 0.24
N PRO A 38 -22.40 25.55 0.75
CA PRO A 38 -21.15 25.05 1.27
C PRO A 38 -20.13 24.83 0.15
N PRO A 39 -18.86 25.22 0.35
CA PRO A 39 -17.81 25.06 -0.65
C PRO A 39 -17.56 23.58 -0.92
N PHE A 40 -17.13 23.27 -2.14
CA PHE A 40 -16.74 21.91 -2.50
C PHE A 40 -15.43 21.50 -1.82
N VAL A 41 -15.33 20.22 -1.46
CA VAL A 41 -14.14 19.64 -0.84
C VAL A 41 -12.99 19.52 -1.82
N THR A 42 -13.29 19.33 -3.11
CA THR A 42 -12.30 19.08 -4.16
C THR A 42 -12.66 19.90 -5.40
N GLU A 43 -11.67 20.59 -5.97
CA GLU A 43 -11.85 21.41 -7.18
C GLU A 43 -11.63 20.60 -8.45
N ALA A 44 -10.60 19.75 -8.45
CA ALA A 44 -10.27 18.87 -9.56
C ALA A 44 -9.69 17.55 -9.05
N VAL A 45 -10.02 16.47 -9.75
CA VAL A 45 -9.46 15.14 -9.55
C VAL A 45 -8.45 14.88 -10.67
N LYS A 46 -7.24 14.49 -10.28
CA LYS A 46 -6.23 14.06 -11.23
C LYS A 46 -6.59 12.66 -11.75
N TYR A 47 -7.16 12.60 -12.94
CA TYR A 47 -7.55 11.35 -13.56
C TYR A 47 -6.46 10.89 -14.53
N ARG A 48 -5.91 9.70 -14.30
CA ARG A 48 -4.95 9.06 -15.20
C ARG A 48 -5.49 7.68 -15.58
N ARG A 49 -5.87 7.54 -16.85
CA ARG A 49 -6.38 6.28 -17.43
C ARG A 49 -5.29 5.22 -17.60
N GLU A 50 -4.03 5.63 -17.65
CA GLU A 50 -2.91 4.70 -17.67
C GLU A 50 -2.64 4.18 -16.25
N ARG A 51 -2.51 2.84 -16.11
CA ARG A 51 -1.73 2.26 -15.01
C ARG A 51 -0.46 3.08 -14.91
N GLN A 52 -0.17 3.67 -13.75
CA GLN A 52 1.16 4.21 -13.52
C GLN A 52 2.14 3.11 -13.91
N GLN A 53 3.05 3.40 -14.84
CA GLN A 53 4.14 2.48 -15.14
C GLN A 53 4.74 2.09 -13.79
N ARG A 54 4.83 0.78 -13.54
CA ARG A 54 5.63 0.27 -12.43
C ARG A 54 6.98 0.96 -12.57
N ARG A 55 7.43 1.59 -11.49
CA ARG A 55 8.76 2.20 -11.44
C ARG A 55 9.76 1.14 -11.88
N GLN A 56 10.78 1.54 -12.64
CA GLN A 56 11.84 0.62 -12.99
C GLN A 56 12.45 0.11 -11.69
N THR A 57 12.28 -1.18 -11.45
CA THR A 57 12.94 -1.91 -10.40
C THR A 57 14.17 -2.58 -11.00
N SER A 58 15.19 -2.78 -10.18
CA SER A 58 16.34 -3.61 -10.50
C SER A 58 16.35 -4.79 -9.55
N ALA A 59 16.88 -5.93 -10.02
CA ALA A 59 17.10 -7.07 -9.14
C ALA A 59 17.91 -6.63 -7.91
N TYR A 60 17.50 -7.11 -6.74
CA TYR A 60 18.25 -6.87 -5.51
C TYR A 60 19.62 -7.54 -5.62
N THR A 61 20.69 -6.78 -5.37
CA THR A 61 22.08 -7.28 -5.43
C THR A 61 22.77 -7.28 -4.08
N GLY A 62 22.03 -7.04 -2.99
CA GLY A 62 22.58 -7.14 -1.64
C GLY A 62 22.68 -8.59 -1.18
N SER A 63 22.95 -8.79 0.11
CA SER A 63 23.13 -10.11 0.72
C SER A 63 22.36 -10.23 2.04
N ASP A 64 21.34 -9.38 2.23
CA ASP A 64 20.53 -9.39 3.44
C ASP A 64 19.47 -10.48 3.33
N GLU A 65 19.64 -11.55 4.10
CA GLU A 65 18.73 -12.71 4.10
C GLU A 65 17.28 -12.31 4.44
N PHE A 66 17.09 -11.28 5.29
CA PHE A 66 15.76 -10.80 5.62
C PHE A 66 15.09 -10.16 4.40
N VAL A 67 15.85 -9.41 3.60
CA VAL A 67 15.38 -8.82 2.34
C VAL A 67 15.10 -9.89 1.30
N GLU A 68 16.02 -10.84 1.10
CA GLU A 68 15.88 -11.94 0.13
C GLU A 68 14.61 -12.75 0.40
N ASN A 69 14.36 -13.11 1.67
CA ASN A 69 13.15 -13.84 2.05
C ASN A 69 11.84 -13.08 1.75
N ILE A 70 11.85 -11.75 1.89
CA ILE A 70 10.69 -10.91 1.56
C ILE A 70 10.49 -10.85 0.04
N ILE A 71 11.57 -10.78 -0.74
CA ILE A 71 11.51 -10.82 -2.22
C ILE A 71 10.89 -12.14 -2.66
N ASP A 72 11.35 -13.26 -2.10
CA ASP A 72 10.81 -14.59 -2.39
C ASP A 72 9.32 -14.70 -2.02
N LEU A 73 8.91 -14.06 -0.92
CA LEU A 73 7.53 -14.06 -0.48
C LEU A 73 6.58 -13.36 -1.48
N PHE A 74 7.02 -12.24 -2.04
CA PHE A 74 6.20 -11.42 -2.93
C PHE A 74 6.39 -11.74 -4.42
N GLY A 75 7.49 -12.37 -4.80
CA GLY A 75 7.80 -12.72 -6.18
C GLY A 75 7.98 -11.53 -7.11
N PHE A 76 8.49 -10.39 -6.60
CA PHE A 76 8.81 -9.22 -7.43
C PHE A 76 10.10 -8.53 -6.98
N ASP A 77 10.77 -7.85 -7.91
CA ASP A 77 11.93 -7.02 -7.62
C ASP A 77 11.54 -5.76 -6.84
N PRO A 78 12.14 -5.49 -5.67
CA PRO A 78 11.74 -4.37 -4.83
C PRO A 78 12.25 -3.03 -5.35
N LEU A 79 11.65 -1.96 -4.83
CA LEU A 79 12.20 -0.61 -4.90
C LEU A 79 13.21 -0.39 -3.77
N ASP A 80 14.20 0.47 -3.98
CA ASP A 80 15.18 0.86 -2.96
C ASP A 80 14.50 1.28 -1.64
N PHE A 81 13.44 2.07 -1.73
CA PHE A 81 12.63 2.48 -0.57
C PHE A 81 12.06 1.29 0.22
N GLN A 82 11.64 0.22 -0.47
CA GLN A 82 11.12 -0.98 0.19
C GLN A 82 12.26 -1.71 0.89
N VAL A 83 13.40 -1.90 0.22
CA VAL A 83 14.60 -2.50 0.81
C VAL A 83 15.03 -1.75 2.07
N GLU A 84 15.20 -0.42 1.98
CA GLU A 84 15.57 0.42 3.11
C GLU A 84 14.56 0.29 4.27
N SER A 85 13.26 0.28 3.95
CA SER A 85 12.21 0.10 4.96
C SER A 85 12.31 -1.26 5.64
N TRP A 86 12.58 -2.33 4.88
CA TRP A 86 12.67 -3.68 5.41
C TRP A 86 13.86 -3.85 6.35
N GLN A 87 15.03 -3.38 5.94
CA GLN A 87 16.24 -3.40 6.75
C GLN A 87 16.06 -2.58 8.03
N THR A 88 15.42 -1.42 7.92
CA THR A 88 15.11 -0.58 9.09
C THR A 88 14.20 -1.31 10.08
N VAL A 89 13.15 -2.01 9.62
CA VAL A 89 12.27 -2.77 10.53
C VAL A 89 13.01 -3.91 11.21
N ASP A 90 13.85 -4.65 10.49
CA ASP A 90 14.61 -5.77 11.04
C ASP A 90 15.62 -5.29 12.11
N GLU A 91 16.33 -4.19 11.84
CA GLU A 91 17.21 -3.55 12.81
C GLU A 91 16.44 -3.10 14.06
N LEU A 92 15.30 -2.42 13.90
CA LEU A 92 14.48 -1.98 15.03
C LEU A 92 13.92 -3.16 15.84
N ASP A 93 13.54 -4.27 15.21
CA ASP A 93 13.11 -5.46 15.96
C ASP A 93 14.28 -6.09 16.73
N ARG A 94 15.47 -6.18 16.15
CA ARG A 94 16.67 -6.67 16.85
C ARG A 94 17.03 -5.78 18.06
N GLU A 95 16.95 -4.47 17.90
CA GLU A 95 17.16 -3.52 19.00
C GLU A 95 16.07 -3.64 20.08
N ARG A 96 14.81 -3.82 19.69
CA ARG A 96 13.70 -4.04 20.62
C ARG A 96 13.95 -5.28 21.48
N GLN A 97 14.40 -6.37 20.87
CA GLN A 97 14.69 -7.64 21.57
C GLN A 97 15.89 -7.50 22.52
N SER A 98 16.94 -6.75 22.14
CA SER A 98 18.15 -6.61 22.97
C SER A 98 18.00 -5.61 24.11
N SER A 99 17.17 -4.57 23.94
CA SER A 99 17.01 -3.48 24.91
C SER A 99 15.72 -3.56 25.73
N GLU A 100 14.78 -4.43 25.35
CA GLU A 100 13.40 -4.48 25.89
C GLU A 100 12.64 -3.13 25.79
N THR A 101 13.12 -2.20 24.95
CA THR A 101 12.48 -0.90 24.74
C THR A 101 11.63 -0.89 23.48
N SER A 102 10.50 -0.18 23.53
CA SER A 102 9.65 0.02 22.35
C SER A 102 10.36 0.86 21.29
N LYS A 103 10.19 0.47 20.02
CA LYS A 103 10.77 1.13 18.86
C LYS A 103 9.67 1.62 17.93
N ALA A 104 9.94 2.70 17.21
CA ALA A 104 8.98 3.30 16.28
C ALA A 104 9.71 3.85 15.05
N ALA A 105 9.07 3.70 13.89
CA ALA A 105 9.53 4.26 12.62
C ALA A 105 8.36 4.91 11.88
N VAL A 106 8.68 5.88 11.02
CA VAL A 106 7.73 6.53 10.11
C VAL A 106 8.24 6.40 8.69
N PHE A 107 7.54 5.64 7.86
CA PHE A 107 7.84 5.55 6.43
C PHE A 107 7.10 6.64 5.67
N SER A 108 7.85 7.54 5.03
CA SER A 108 7.30 8.62 4.21
C SER A 108 7.62 8.38 2.75
N ALA A 109 6.59 8.14 1.94
CA ALA A 109 6.72 8.08 0.49
C ALA A 109 5.43 8.54 -0.19
N PRO A 110 5.47 9.05 -1.44
CA PRO A 110 4.28 9.40 -2.20
C PRO A 110 3.35 8.20 -2.47
N THR A 111 2.11 8.45 -2.87
CA THR A 111 1.18 7.38 -3.28
C THR A 111 1.72 6.62 -4.49
N GLY A 112 1.61 5.28 -4.48
CA GLY A 112 2.12 4.41 -5.55
C GLY A 112 3.62 4.06 -5.44
N PHE A 113 4.29 4.40 -4.33
CA PHE A 113 5.69 3.99 -4.05
C PHE A 113 5.83 2.60 -3.40
N GLY A 114 4.75 1.81 -3.35
CA GLY A 114 4.79 0.48 -2.71
C GLY A 114 4.91 0.54 -1.18
N LYS A 115 4.34 1.57 -0.54
CA LYS A 115 4.29 1.70 0.93
C LYS A 115 3.62 0.52 1.61
N THR A 116 2.62 -0.07 0.95
CA THR A 116 1.90 -1.22 1.50
C THR A 116 2.84 -2.41 1.64
N GLU A 117 3.59 -2.74 0.60
CA GLU A 117 4.58 -3.81 0.60
C GLU A 117 5.80 -3.47 1.48
N ALA A 118 6.13 -2.18 1.61
CA ALA A 118 7.20 -1.71 2.50
C ALA A 118 6.94 -2.07 3.97
N PHE A 119 5.69 -2.07 4.45
CA PHE A 119 5.37 -2.51 5.82
C PHE A 119 4.87 -3.96 5.90
N LEU A 120 4.20 -4.48 4.87
CA LEU A 120 3.70 -5.86 4.89
C LEU A 120 4.82 -6.90 4.79
N GLY A 121 5.89 -6.62 4.03
CA GLY A 121 7.02 -7.56 3.90
C GLY A 121 7.63 -7.94 5.23
N PRO A 122 8.11 -6.96 6.02
CA PRO A 122 8.69 -7.23 7.32
C PRO A 122 7.68 -7.85 8.28
N LEU A 123 6.42 -7.43 8.23
CA LEU A 123 5.35 -8.00 9.05
C LEU A 123 5.19 -9.50 8.79
N TYR A 124 5.12 -9.92 7.52
CA TYR A 124 5.00 -11.34 7.18
C TYR A 124 6.26 -12.12 7.51
N GLN A 125 7.44 -11.56 7.25
CA GLN A 125 8.70 -12.24 7.55
C GLN A 125 8.90 -12.43 9.07
N LEU A 126 8.62 -11.41 9.89
CA LEU A 126 8.69 -11.51 11.35
C LEU A 126 7.68 -12.51 11.92
N LEU A 127 6.47 -12.60 11.34
CA LEU A 127 5.48 -13.63 11.71
C LEU A 127 5.96 -15.03 11.31
N ARG A 128 6.57 -15.18 10.12
CA ARG A 128 7.10 -16.45 9.63
C ARG A 128 8.27 -16.96 10.47
N GLU A 129 9.11 -16.05 10.96
CA GLU A 129 10.24 -16.33 11.86
C GLU A 129 9.83 -16.48 13.34
N ASP A 130 8.54 -16.37 13.67
CA ASP A 130 8.00 -16.38 15.05
C ASP A 130 8.65 -15.33 15.98
N ARG A 131 9.19 -14.25 15.40
CA ARG A 131 9.76 -13.10 16.14
C ARG A 131 8.70 -12.13 16.64
N GLN A 132 7.50 -12.21 16.07
CA GLN A 132 6.34 -11.42 16.45
C GLN A 132 5.10 -12.30 16.50
N GLY A 133 4.43 -12.39 17.66
CA GLY A 133 3.26 -13.26 17.82
C GLY A 133 1.93 -12.65 17.39
N SER A 134 1.82 -11.33 17.27
CA SER A 134 0.60 -10.66 16.79
C SER A 134 0.87 -9.27 16.23
N THR A 135 -0.02 -8.81 15.35
CA THR A 135 0.09 -7.48 14.74
C THR A 135 -1.26 -6.78 14.67
N ALA A 136 -1.29 -5.51 15.03
CA ALA A 136 -2.45 -4.64 14.83
C ALA A 136 -2.18 -3.67 13.67
N ILE A 137 -3.07 -3.66 12.68
CA ILE A 137 -3.02 -2.71 11.56
C ILE A 137 -4.22 -1.77 11.70
N VAL A 138 -3.97 -0.47 11.75
CA VAL A 138 -5.00 0.55 11.95
C VAL A 138 -5.08 1.45 10.72
N TYR A 139 -6.29 1.63 10.19
CA TYR A 139 -6.58 2.55 9.10
C TYR A 139 -7.55 3.65 9.55
N PRO A 140 -7.42 4.87 9.00
CA PRO A 140 -8.28 6.00 9.37
C PRO A 140 -9.73 5.87 8.88
N SER A 141 -10.03 4.97 7.94
CA SER A 141 -11.39 4.77 7.43
C SER A 141 -11.72 3.30 7.20
N ARG A 142 -13.01 2.96 7.36
CA ARG A 142 -13.53 1.60 7.13
C ARG A 142 -13.36 1.14 5.68
N ALA A 143 -13.58 2.03 4.72
CA ALA A 143 -13.41 1.72 3.30
C ALA A 143 -11.96 1.36 2.96
N LEU A 144 -10.99 2.10 3.53
CA LEU A 144 -9.58 1.79 3.34
C LEU A 144 -9.20 0.49 4.05
N LEU A 145 -9.71 0.26 5.27
CA LEU A 145 -9.51 -1.01 5.98
C LEU A 145 -10.01 -2.20 5.15
N GLN A 146 -11.20 -2.09 4.53
CA GLN A 146 -11.76 -3.15 3.69
C GLN A 146 -10.92 -3.43 2.44
N ASP A 147 -10.47 -2.38 1.73
CA ASP A 147 -9.59 -2.51 0.57
C ASP A 147 -8.26 -3.19 0.96
N GLN A 148 -7.66 -2.76 2.07
CA GLN A 148 -6.37 -3.28 2.50
C GLN A 148 -6.47 -4.70 3.10
N LEU A 149 -7.58 -5.03 3.77
CA LEU A 149 -7.86 -6.38 4.25
C LEU A 149 -7.96 -7.37 3.08
N GLY A 150 -8.66 -6.99 2.00
CA GLY A 150 -8.74 -7.82 0.80
C GLY A 150 -7.36 -8.17 0.24
N ARG A 151 -6.49 -7.17 0.11
CA ARG A 151 -5.10 -7.37 -0.35
C ARG A 151 -4.28 -8.26 0.59
N VAL A 152 -4.41 -8.06 1.91
CA VAL A 152 -3.71 -8.90 2.91
C VAL A 152 -4.14 -10.36 2.79
N LEU A 153 -5.45 -10.61 2.68
CA LEU A 153 -5.99 -11.97 2.52
C LEU A 153 -5.54 -12.62 1.20
N GLU A 154 -5.51 -11.85 0.10
CA GLU A 154 -4.98 -12.33 -1.18
C GLU A 154 -3.50 -12.72 -1.07
N HIS A 155 -2.67 -11.88 -0.44
CA HIS A 155 -1.25 -12.18 -0.24
C HIS A 155 -1.07 -13.45 0.62
N ILE A 156 -1.77 -13.55 1.74
CA ILE A 156 -1.73 -14.74 2.61
C ILE A 156 -2.16 -15.99 1.84
N HIS A 157 -3.22 -15.90 1.03
CA HIS A 157 -3.68 -17.01 0.21
C HIS A 157 -2.64 -17.44 -0.83
N GLN A 158 -1.98 -16.49 -1.50
CA GLN A 158 -0.92 -16.77 -2.46
C GLN A 158 0.28 -17.43 -1.80
N ILE A 159 0.72 -16.91 -0.64
CA ILE A 159 1.82 -17.48 0.16
C ILE A 159 1.47 -18.92 0.54
N ASN A 160 0.29 -19.16 1.11
CA ASN A 160 -0.14 -20.51 1.49
C ASN A 160 -0.24 -21.45 0.28
N SER A 161 -0.72 -20.97 -0.86
CA SER A 161 -0.87 -21.78 -2.07
C SER A 161 0.49 -22.15 -2.69
N ALA A 162 1.46 -21.24 -2.67
CA ALA A 162 2.84 -21.49 -3.10
C ALA A 162 3.54 -22.50 -2.17
N LEU A 163 3.28 -22.42 -0.86
CA LEU A 163 3.79 -23.39 0.12
C LEU A 163 3.15 -24.78 -0.04
N LEU A 164 1.88 -24.86 -0.46
CA LEU A 164 1.16 -26.11 -0.67
C LEU A 164 1.45 -26.77 -2.02
N ASN A 165 1.87 -26.02 -3.05
CA ASN A 165 2.16 -26.51 -4.40
C ASN A 165 3.52 -26.01 -4.93
N PRO A 166 4.65 -26.54 -4.43
CA PRO A 166 6.00 -26.10 -4.84
C PRO A 166 6.37 -26.42 -6.30
N GLN A 167 5.52 -27.10 -7.08
CA GLN A 167 5.84 -27.53 -8.46
C GLN A 167 5.39 -26.56 -9.57
N THR A 168 4.72 -25.45 -9.25
CA THR A 168 4.24 -24.49 -10.28
C THR A 168 5.10 -23.23 -10.41
N ALA A 169 6.16 -23.07 -9.63
CA ALA A 169 7.02 -21.88 -9.64
C ALA A 169 8.19 -21.93 -10.66
N SER A 170 8.33 -23.03 -11.40
CA SER A 170 9.38 -23.21 -12.41
C SER A 170 8.74 -23.38 -13.79
N GLY A 171 8.43 -22.26 -14.45
CA GLY A 171 7.92 -22.20 -15.82
C GLY A 171 8.31 -20.90 -16.50
#